data_AF-A0A4Y2Q5Q6-F1
#
_entry.id   AF-A0A4Y2Q5Q6-F1
#
_cell.length_a   1.000
_cell.length_b   1.000
_cell.length_c   1.000
_cell.angle_alpha   90.00
_cell.angle_beta   90.00
_cell.angle_gamma   90.00
#
_symmetry.space_group_name_H-M   'P 1'
#
loop_
_entity.id
_entity.type
_entity.pdbx_description
1 polymer ?
#
loop_
_entity_poly.entity_id
_entity_poly.type
_entity_poly.pdbx_seq_one_letter_code
_entity_poly.pdbx_strand_id
1 'polypeptide(L)'
;MELVTDNNEPSASYYLPHRGVFKPDKTSTKLRVVFNASALSSNGLSLNDIQMNGGLTQEDLFSIMLRFRKHKFVFSADIRKMYRMVLVDPQQRDLKQIEWKDGENDNVKTYKLNTVTHGTASAPYLATKMLHQLVKDEGQCF
;
A
#
# COMPACT_ATOMS: atom_id res chain seq x y z
N MET A 1 -3.35 11.19 -2.78
CA MET A 1 -2.02 11.81 -2.77
C MET A 1 -2.25 13.30 -2.66
N GLU A 2 -1.35 14.00 -2.00
CA GLU A 2 -1.42 15.44 -1.79
C GLU A 2 -0.14 16.08 -2.33
N LEU A 3 -0.28 17.21 -3.02
CA LEU A 3 0.85 17.99 -3.52
C LEU A 3 1.57 18.62 -2.34
N VAL A 4 2.90 18.54 -2.31
CA VAL A 4 3.70 19.27 -1.33
C VAL A 4 3.88 20.69 -1.84
N THR A 5 3.28 21.66 -1.16
CA THR A 5 3.31 23.09 -1.53
C THR A 5 4.26 23.93 -0.71
N ASP A 6 4.70 23.42 0.44
CA ASP A 6 5.43 24.19 1.44
C ASP A 6 6.93 23.94 1.33
N ASN A 7 7.74 25.01 1.42
CA ASN A 7 9.20 24.94 1.44
C ASN A 7 9.77 24.45 2.79
N ASN A 8 8.93 24.03 3.72
CA ASN A 8 9.38 23.48 4.99
C ASN A 8 9.76 22.02 4.79
N GLU A 9 11.06 21.75 4.73
CA GLU A 9 11.56 20.38 4.68
C GLU A 9 11.19 19.64 5.98
N PRO A 10 10.56 18.46 5.88
CA PRO A 10 10.25 17.66 7.06
C PRO A 10 11.55 17.16 7.69
N SER A 11 11.52 16.91 9.01
CA SER A 11 12.69 16.39 9.74
C SER A 11 13.15 15.00 9.24
N ALA A 12 12.24 14.21 8.69
CA ALA A 12 12.53 12.95 8.02
C ALA A 12 11.61 12.78 6.80
N SER A 13 12.20 12.42 5.66
CA SER A 13 11.45 12.08 4.45
C SER A 13 12.05 10.85 3.76
N TYR A 14 11.22 10.19 2.96
CA TYR A 14 11.67 9.12 2.08
C TYR A 14 10.93 9.19 0.76
N TYR A 15 11.70 9.28 -0.32
CA TYR A 15 11.21 9.26 -1.68
C TYR A 15 11.11 7.81 -2.17
N LEU A 16 9.89 7.37 -2.46
CA LEU A 16 9.58 6.06 -3.02
C LEU A 16 9.83 6.07 -4.54
N PRO A 17 10.90 5.41 -5.02
CA PRO A 17 11.08 5.23 -6.45
C PRO A 17 9.91 4.43 -6.99
N HIS A 18 9.42 4.84 -8.14
CA HIS A 18 8.30 4.16 -8.79
C HIS A 18 8.49 4.11 -10.29
N ARG A 19 7.85 3.11 -10.91
CA ARG A 19 7.83 2.98 -12.37
C ARG A 19 6.50 2.46 -12.86
N GLY A 20 6.10 2.94 -14.03
CA GLY A 20 5.00 2.36 -14.79
C GLY A 20 5.41 1.02 -15.40
N VAL A 21 4.61 -0.01 -15.16
CA VAL A 21 4.71 -1.31 -15.84
C VAL A 21 3.50 -1.43 -16.74
N PHE A 22 3.73 -1.24 -18.05
CA PHE A 22 2.72 -1.37 -19.07
C PHE A 22 2.65 -2.81 -19.57
N LYS A 23 1.45 -3.40 -19.55
CA LYS A 23 1.14 -4.75 -20.00
C LYS A 23 -0.14 -4.68 -20.84
N PRO A 24 -0.03 -4.44 -22.16
CA PRO A 24 -1.18 -4.19 -23.03
C PRO A 24 -2.16 -5.38 -23.08
N ASP A 25 -1.65 -6.60 -22.89
CA ASP A 25 -2.42 -7.85 -22.92
C ASP A 25 -3.29 -8.07 -21.67
N LYS A 26 -3.20 -7.20 -20.65
CA LYS A 26 -4.05 -7.30 -19.45
C LYS A 26 -5.41 -6.65 -19.71
N THR A 27 -6.47 -7.44 -19.51
CA THR A 27 -7.87 -7.04 -19.73
C THR A 27 -8.34 -5.91 -18.82
N SER A 28 -7.93 -5.91 -17.54
CA SER A 28 -8.46 -4.98 -16.53
C SER A 28 -7.59 -3.75 -16.27
N THR A 29 -6.26 -3.87 -16.30
CA THR A 29 -5.36 -2.79 -15.93
C THR A 29 -4.08 -2.90 -16.75
N LYS A 30 -4.05 -2.16 -17.87
CA LYS A 30 -2.94 -2.13 -18.82
C LYS A 30 -1.69 -1.45 -18.26
N LEU A 31 -1.84 -0.47 -17.36
CA LEU A 31 -0.72 0.21 -16.70
C LEU A 31 -0.80 0.06 -15.19
N ARG A 32 0.27 -0.43 -14.56
CA ARG A 32 0.38 -0.51 -13.09
C ARG A 32 1.60 0.28 -12.63
N VAL A 33 1.45 1.05 -11.57
CA VAL A 33 2.58 1.70 -10.90
C VAL A 33 3.15 0.74 -9.87
N VAL A 34 4.44 0.47 -9.94
CA VAL A 34 5.19 -0.31 -8.95
C VAL A 34 6.02 0.66 -8.14
N PHE A 35 5.89 0.60 -6.81
CA PHE A 35 6.69 1.35 -5.86
C PHE A 35 7.77 0.44 -5.27
N ASN A 36 8.99 0.96 -5.12
CA ASN A 36 10.11 0.23 -4.53
C ASN A 36 10.44 0.77 -3.14
N ALA A 37 9.83 0.19 -2.11
CA ALA A 37 10.12 0.53 -0.72
C ALA A 37 11.40 -0.15 -0.16
N SER A 38 12.09 -0.96 -0.97
CA SER A 38 13.37 -1.60 -0.65
C SER A 38 14.56 -0.87 -1.28
N ALA A 39 14.35 0.27 -1.93
CA ALA A 39 15.44 1.10 -2.42
C ALA A 39 16.21 1.71 -1.24
N LEU A 40 17.54 1.67 -1.28
CA LEU A 40 18.34 2.32 -0.25
C LEU A 40 18.27 3.84 -0.40
N SER A 41 18.11 4.55 0.70
CA SER A 41 18.21 6.01 0.74
C SER A 41 19.66 6.45 1.03
N SER A 42 19.89 7.76 1.14
CA SER A 42 21.20 8.35 1.37
C SER A 42 21.89 7.88 2.67
N ASN A 43 21.12 7.36 3.63
CA ASN A 43 21.64 6.81 4.88
C ASN A 43 21.90 5.29 4.83
N GLY A 44 21.73 4.65 3.67
CA GLY A 44 21.96 3.22 3.48
C GLY A 44 20.81 2.31 3.97
N LEU A 45 19.68 2.89 4.40
CA LEU A 45 18.48 2.14 4.79
C LEU A 45 17.35 2.38 3.80
N SER A 46 16.52 1.35 3.58
CA SER A 46 15.25 1.46 2.86
C SER A 46 14.08 1.68 3.81
N LEU A 47 12.93 2.10 3.27
CA LEU A 47 11.70 2.21 4.06
C LEU A 47 11.29 0.85 4.66
N ASN A 48 11.53 -0.23 3.93
CA ASN A 48 11.22 -1.59 4.39
C ASN A 48 12.13 -2.09 5.51
N ASP A 49 13.37 -1.58 5.62
CA ASP A 49 14.26 -1.94 6.72
C ASP A 49 13.83 -1.29 8.05
N ILE A 50 13.16 -0.14 7.96
CA ILE A 50 12.73 0.66 9.12
C ILE A 50 11.31 0.27 9.57
N GLN A 51 10.44 -0.13 8.64
CA GLN A 51 9.06 -0.48 8.96
C GLN A 51 8.94 -1.81 9.71
N MET A 52 8.16 -1.80 10.80
CA MET A 52 7.68 -3.04 11.40
C MET A 52 6.70 -3.74 10.45
N ASN A 53 6.93 -5.02 10.16
CA ASN A 53 6.05 -5.80 9.30
C ASN A 53 4.66 -6.09 9.93
N GLY A 54 4.55 -5.98 11.26
CA GLY A 54 3.34 -6.27 12.04
C GLY A 54 3.04 -7.76 12.27
N GLY A 55 3.82 -8.66 11.65
CA GLY A 55 3.63 -10.11 11.74
C GLY A 55 2.53 -10.66 10.83
N LEU A 56 2.36 -11.99 10.89
CA LEU A 56 1.38 -12.71 10.09
C LEU A 56 -0.01 -12.62 10.73
N THR A 57 -0.96 -12.01 10.04
CA THR A 57 -2.36 -11.95 10.46
C THR A 57 -3.24 -12.97 9.73
N GLN A 58 -2.83 -13.43 8.54
CA GLN A 58 -3.56 -14.43 7.79
C GLN A 58 -3.35 -15.82 8.40
N GLU A 59 -4.46 -16.54 8.53
CA GLU A 59 -4.43 -17.97 8.80
C GLU A 59 -3.76 -18.73 7.66
N ASP A 60 -3.24 -19.92 7.96
CA ASP A 60 -2.58 -20.72 6.95
C ASP A 60 -3.56 -21.12 5.83
N LEU A 61 -3.05 -21.10 4.59
CA LEU A 61 -3.85 -21.36 3.40
C LEU A 61 -4.48 -22.76 3.42
N PHE A 62 -3.80 -23.75 4.01
CA PHE A 62 -4.29 -25.11 4.05
C PHE A 62 -5.54 -25.23 4.94
N SER A 63 -5.52 -24.62 6.12
CA SER A 63 -6.68 -24.52 7.03
C SER A 63 -7.85 -23.78 6.38
N ILE A 64 -7.58 -22.67 5.68
CA ILE A 64 -8.61 -21.94 4.92
C ILE A 64 -9.27 -22.86 3.88
N MET A 65 -8.46 -23.58 3.09
CA MET A 65 -8.95 -24.50 2.06
C MET A 65 -9.74 -25.68 2.65
N LEU A 66 -9.31 -26.24 3.79
CA LEU A 66 -10.05 -27.29 4.48
C LEU A 66 -11.42 -26.81 4.96
N ARG A 67 -11.52 -25.60 5.52
CA ARG A 67 -12.82 -25.03 5.92
C ARG A 67 -13.74 -24.78 4.73
N PHE A 68 -13.21 -24.25 3.62
CA PHE A 68 -13.97 -24.06 2.39
C PHE A 68 -14.62 -25.36 1.91
N ARG A 69 -13.90 -26.49 2.01
CA ARG A 69 -14.40 -27.81 1.58
C ARG A 69 -15.48 -28.41 2.50
N LYS A 70 -15.66 -27.90 3.73
CA LYS A 70 -16.70 -28.41 4.65
C LYS A 70 -18.11 -27.93 4.28
N HIS A 71 -18.22 -26.89 3.44
CA HIS A 71 -19.50 -26.30 3.08
C HIS A 71 -19.88 -26.64 1.63
N LYS A 72 -21.16 -26.95 1.39
CA LYS A 72 -21.67 -27.26 0.05
C LYS A 72 -21.62 -26.04 -0.90
N PHE A 73 -21.73 -24.84 -0.33
CA PHE A 73 -21.70 -23.57 -1.04
C PHE A 73 -20.81 -22.59 -0.28
N VAL A 74 -20.04 -21.78 -1.00
CA VAL A 74 -19.13 -20.77 -0.43
C VAL A 74 -19.20 -19.49 -1.26
N PHE A 75 -19.12 -18.34 -0.58
CA PHE A 75 -19.00 -17.03 -1.22
C PHE A 75 -17.54 -16.56 -1.18
N SER A 76 -17.07 -16.01 -2.29
CA SER A 76 -15.74 -15.41 -2.40
C SER A 76 -15.84 -14.06 -3.10
N ALA A 77 -15.15 -13.06 -2.58
CA ALA A 77 -15.08 -11.73 -3.18
C ALA A 77 -13.64 -11.19 -3.15
N ASP A 78 -13.31 -10.36 -4.13
CA ASP A 78 -12.05 -9.62 -4.20
C ASP A 78 -12.26 -8.16 -3.77
N ILE A 79 -11.43 -7.69 -2.82
CA ILE A 79 -11.47 -6.29 -2.38
C ILE A 79 -10.56 -5.48 -3.29
N ARG A 80 -11.14 -4.92 -4.33
CA ARG A 80 -10.42 -4.11 -5.31
C ARG A 80 -9.68 -2.96 -4.64
N LYS A 81 -8.36 -2.90 -4.85
CA LYS A 81 -7.47 -1.85 -4.31
C LYS A 81 -7.50 -1.75 -2.78
N MET A 82 -7.58 -2.88 -2.05
CA MET A 82 -7.66 -2.92 -0.58
C MET A 82 -6.68 -1.99 0.16
N TYR A 83 -5.41 -1.92 -0.27
CA TYR A 83 -4.41 -1.06 0.39
C TYR A 83 -4.77 0.42 0.34
N ARG A 84 -5.43 0.86 -0.74
CA ARG A 84 -5.85 2.27 -0.91
C ARG A 84 -7.04 2.66 -0.04
N MET A 85 -7.67 1.70 0.63
CA MET A 85 -8.78 1.96 1.57
C MET A 85 -8.29 2.31 2.97
N VAL A 86 -6.98 2.20 3.25
CA VAL A 86 -6.40 2.50 4.56
C VAL A 86 -5.59 3.78 4.48
N LEU A 87 -6.00 4.81 5.23
CA LEU A 87 -5.25 6.06 5.36
C LEU A 87 -4.00 5.84 6.22
N VAL A 88 -2.91 6.48 5.81
CA VAL A 88 -1.68 6.57 6.58
C VAL A 88 -1.78 7.77 7.52
N ASP A 89 -1.32 7.59 8.74
CA ASP A 89 -1.20 8.65 9.73
C ASP A 89 -0.50 9.88 9.11
N PRO A 90 -1.07 11.09 9.20
CA PRO A 90 -0.48 12.29 8.62
C PRO A 90 1.00 12.50 8.97
N GLN A 91 1.42 12.12 10.19
CA GLN A 91 2.81 12.26 10.66
C GLN A 91 3.79 11.33 9.93
N GLN A 92 3.30 10.27 9.28
CA GLN A 92 4.12 9.29 8.56
C GLN A 92 4.10 9.46 7.04
N ARG A 93 3.30 10.39 6.50
CA ARG A 93 3.15 10.56 5.06
C ARG A 93 4.41 11.09 4.37
N ASP A 94 5.25 11.80 5.11
CA ASP A 94 6.56 12.27 4.63
C ASP A 94 7.54 11.15 4.31
N LEU A 95 7.33 9.95 4.85
CA LEU A 95 8.10 8.75 4.50
C LEU A 95 7.60 8.07 3.22
N LYS A 96 6.60 8.65 2.55
CA LYS A 96 5.95 8.10 1.36
C LYS A 96 5.80 9.16 0.27
N GLN A 97 6.88 9.88 -0.01
CA GLN A 97 6.93 10.89 -1.06
C GLN A 97 7.22 10.27 -2.43
N ILE A 98 6.71 10.89 -3.49
CA ILE A 98 7.05 10.54 -4.88
C ILE A 98 7.29 11.80 -5.69
N GLU A 99 8.16 11.69 -6.69
CA GLU A 99 8.38 12.73 -7.68
C GLU A 99 7.57 12.44 -8.94
N TRP A 100 6.78 13.41 -9.41
CA TRP A 100 5.92 13.23 -10.57
C TRP A 100 6.07 14.38 -11.56
N LYS A 101 5.99 14.05 -12.85
CA LYS A 101 5.94 15.00 -13.96
C LYS A 101 4.74 14.66 -14.85
N ASP A 102 3.98 15.68 -15.25
CA ASP A 102 2.82 15.51 -16.13
C ASP A 102 3.26 15.39 -17.61
N GLY A 103 4.20 16.23 -18.04
CA GLY A 103 4.90 16.16 -19.32
C GLY A 103 6.42 16.12 -19.18
N GLU A 104 7.12 15.81 -20.27
CA GLU A 104 8.59 15.69 -20.30
C GLU A 104 9.30 17.00 -19.91
N ASN A 105 8.75 18.13 -20.35
CA ASN A 105 9.28 19.47 -20.11
C ASN A 105 8.67 20.15 -18.87
N ASP A 106 7.75 19.49 -18.16
CA ASP A 106 7.15 20.07 -16.97
C ASP A 106 8.08 19.98 -15.76
N ASN A 107 7.89 20.89 -14.81
CA ASN A 107 8.58 20.87 -13.54
C ASN A 107 8.21 19.61 -12.73
N VAL A 108 9.21 19.01 -12.07
CA VAL A 108 8.97 17.93 -11.11
C VAL A 108 8.13 18.47 -9.95
N LYS A 109 7.10 17.73 -9.59
CA LYS A 109 6.26 17.97 -8.42
C LYS A 109 6.45 16.84 -7.41
N THR A 110 6.48 17.18 -6.13
CA THR A 110 6.51 16.19 -5.06
C THR A 110 5.12 15.95 -4.52
N TYR A 111 4.74 14.68 -4.37
CA TYR A 111 3.47 14.26 -3.78
C TYR A 111 3.69 13.34 -2.60
N LYS A 112 2.88 13.48 -1.54
CA LYS A 112 2.80 12.50 -0.45
C LYS A 112 1.69 11.48 -0.74
N LEU A 113 1.95 10.20 -0.48
CA LEU A 113 0.95 9.14 -0.61
C LEU A 113 0.17 8.97 0.70
N ASN A 114 -1.13 9.27 0.65
CA ASN A 114 -1.99 9.32 1.84
C ASN A 114 -2.48 7.94 2.31
N THR A 115 -2.25 6.89 1.53
CA THR A 115 -2.82 5.56 1.78
C THR A 115 -1.73 4.50 1.84
N VAL A 116 -2.03 3.34 2.42
CA VAL A 116 -1.11 2.21 2.41
C VAL A 116 -0.73 1.88 0.98
N THR A 117 0.58 1.79 0.73
CA THR A 117 1.15 1.60 -0.60
C THR A 117 1.62 0.16 -0.71
N HIS A 118 1.23 -0.54 -1.77
CA HIS A 118 1.72 -1.90 -2.01
C HIS A 118 3.23 -1.90 -2.20
N GLY A 119 3.90 -2.94 -1.71
CA GLY A 119 5.36 -3.05 -1.72
C GLY A 119 6.04 -2.56 -0.44
N THR A 120 5.33 -1.92 0.49
CA THR A 120 5.85 -1.62 1.83
C THR A 120 5.70 -2.80 2.78
N ALA A 121 6.66 -3.03 3.68
CA ALA A 121 6.74 -4.21 4.55
C ALA A 121 5.48 -4.41 5.42
N SER A 122 4.92 -3.31 5.93
CA SER A 122 3.72 -3.32 6.79
C SER A 122 2.39 -3.46 6.02
N ALA A 123 2.38 -3.34 4.69
CA ALA A 123 1.14 -3.22 3.92
C ALA A 123 0.19 -4.43 4.06
N PRO A 124 0.67 -5.69 3.98
CA PRO A 124 -0.20 -6.87 4.13
C PRO A 124 -0.85 -6.94 5.52
N TYR A 125 -0.07 -6.65 6.57
CA TYR A 125 -0.56 -6.64 7.94
C TYR A 125 -1.64 -5.58 8.12
N LEU A 126 -1.36 -4.32 7.75
CA LEU A 126 -2.29 -3.20 7.95
C LEU A 126 -3.63 -3.44 7.24
N ALA A 127 -3.59 -3.93 6.00
CA ALA A 127 -4.82 -4.15 5.23
C ALA A 127 -5.64 -5.34 5.76
N THR A 128 -4.99 -6.41 6.22
CA THR A 128 -5.69 -7.57 6.82
C THR A 128 -6.22 -7.25 8.21
N LYS A 129 -5.42 -6.57 9.04
CA LYS A 129 -5.79 -6.18 10.40
C LYS A 129 -6.99 -5.24 10.39
N MET A 130 -7.05 -4.32 9.42
CA MET A 130 -8.20 -3.44 9.22
C MET A 130 -9.48 -4.24 8.95
N LEU A 131 -9.44 -5.28 8.11
CA LEU A 131 -10.62 -6.13 7.86
C LEU A 131 -11.10 -6.83 9.14
N HIS A 132 -10.17 -7.38 9.92
CA HIS A 132 -10.51 -7.97 11.22
C HIS A 132 -11.10 -6.94 12.20
N GLN A 133 -10.63 -5.69 12.14
CA GLN A 133 -11.15 -4.62 12.98
C GLN A 133 -12.57 -4.22 12.53
N LEU A 134 -12.82 -4.07 11.23
CA LEU A 134 -14.15 -3.81 10.68
C LEU A 134 -15.18 -4.87 11.08
N VAL A 135 -14.80 -6.16 11.07
CA VAL A 135 -15.69 -7.24 11.53
C VAL A 135 -16.04 -7.10 13.02
N LYS A 136 -15.12 -6.60 13.85
CA LYS A 136 -15.42 -6.37 15.27
C LYS A 136 -16.31 -5.15 15.48
N ASP A 137 -16.06 -4.09 14.73
CA ASP A 137 -16.72 -2.79 14.92
C ASP A 137 -18.13 -2.79 14.31
N GLU A 138 -18.28 -3.36 13.12
CA GLU A 138 -19.50 -3.26 12.30
C GLU A 138 -20.14 -4.63 12.00
N GLY A 139 -19.48 -5.74 12.35
CA GLY A 139 -19.93 -7.07 11.95
C GLY A 139 -21.23 -7.53 12.60
N GLN A 140 -21.71 -6.88 13.67
CA GLN A 140 -23.02 -7.16 14.25
C GLN A 140 -24.17 -6.52 13.44
N CYS A 141 -23.86 -5.55 12.58
CA CYS A 141 -24.85 -4.87 11.74
C CYS A 141 -25.24 -5.69 10.49
N PHE A 142 -24.63 -6.86 10.28
CA PHE A 142 -24.79 -7.74 9.12
C PHE A 142 -24.90 -9.21 9.55
#